data_AF-C6B9H0-F1
#
_entry.id   AF-C6B9H0-F1
#
_cell.length_a   1.000
_cell.length_b   1.000
_cell.length_c   1.000
_cell.angle_alpha   90.00
_cell.angle_beta   90.00
_cell.angle_gamma   90.00
#
_symmetry.space_group_name_H-M   'P 1'
#
loop_
_entity.id
_entity.type
_entity.pdbx_description
1 polymer ?
#
loop_
_entity_poly.entity_id
_entity_poly.type
_entity_poly.pdbx_seq_one_letter_code
_entity_poly.pdbx_strand_id
1 'polypeptide(L)' 'MTSGAKQVRLKLLLDHLRKGRWRKLPKQVGLKTALVAEELGLIEAKGDDLRARSYRLTVGGSAYLTDIVIAGE' A
#
# COMPACT_ATOMS: atom_id res chain seq x y z
N MET A 1 4.65 6.91 20.45
CA MET A 1 4.05 5.56 20.27
C MET A 1 2.98 5.63 19.17
N THR A 2 3.37 5.62 17.90
CA THR A 2 2.42 5.86 16.77
C THR A 2 2.83 5.14 15.49
N SER A 3 3.86 4.29 15.55
CA SER A 3 4.45 3.64 14.37
C SER A 3 3.70 2.37 13.96
N GLY A 4 3.27 1.55 14.92
CA GLY A 4 2.65 0.24 14.64
C GLY A 4 1.34 0.32 13.84
N ALA A 5 0.41 1.21 14.21
CA ALA A 5 -0.89 1.32 13.54
C ALA A 5 -0.79 1.85 12.09
N LYS A 6 0.25 2.61 11.75
CA LYS A 6 0.52 3.05 10.37
C LYS A 6 1.10 1.91 9.56
N GLN A 7 2.06 1.17 10.12
CA GLN A 7 2.67 0.01 9.48
C GLN A 7 1.66 -1.11 9.20
N VAL A 8 0.73 -1.38 10.12
CA VAL A 8 -0.33 -2.39 9.91
C VAL A 8 -1.24 -2.02 8.73
N ARG A 9 -1.65 -0.76 8.60
CA ARG A 9 -2.48 -0.30 7.47
C ARG A 9 -1.73 -0.35 6.15
N LEU A 10 -0.45 0.00 6.16
CA LEU A 10 0.42 -0.08 4.98
C LEU A 10 0.61 -1.53 4.55
N LYS A 11 0.90 -2.44 5.48
CA LYS A 11 0.99 -3.89 5.23
C LYS A 11 -0.30 -4.42 4.61
N LEU A 12 -1.46 -4.06 5.16
CA LEU A 12 -2.78 -4.44 4.61
C LEU A 12 -2.99 -3.92 3.18
N LEU A 13 -2.56 -2.69 2.89
CA LEU A 13 -2.62 -2.14 1.54
C LEU A 13 -1.76 -2.94 0.56
N LEU A 14 -0.49 -3.17 0.92
CA LEU A 14 0.47 -3.87 0.06
C LEU A 14 0.06 -5.33 -0.16
N ASP A 15 -0.38 -6.03 0.89
CA ASP A 15 -0.89 -7.39 0.80
C ASP A 15 -2.14 -7.48 -0.09
N HIS A 16 -3.06 -6.51 0.02
CA HIS A 16 -4.24 -6.44 -0.83
C HIS A 16 -3.89 -6.29 -2.33
N LEU A 17 -2.79 -5.57 -2.62
CA LEU A 17 -2.27 -5.31 -3.97
C LEU A 17 -1.26 -6.36 -4.46
N ARG A 18 -0.80 -7.27 -3.58
CA ARG A 18 0.19 -8.33 -3.86
C ARG A 18 -0.17 -9.22 -5.05
N LYS A 19 -1.46 -9.32 -5.39
CA LYS A 19 -1.93 -10.05 -6.57
C LYS A 19 -1.53 -9.39 -7.92
N GLY A 20 -0.78 -8.29 -7.89
CA GLY A 20 -0.15 -7.67 -9.07
C GLY A 20 -1.12 -7.04 -10.07
N ARG A 21 -2.41 -6.97 -9.73
CA ARG A 21 -3.48 -6.38 -10.56
C ARG A 21 -3.86 -5.00 -10.02
N TRP A 22 -4.27 -4.13 -10.95
CA TRP A 22 -4.92 -2.86 -10.63
C TRP A 22 -6.17 -3.11 -9.80
N ARG A 23 -6.23 -2.52 -8.60
CA ARG A 23 -7.34 -2.68 -7.64
C ARG A 23 -7.66 -1.38 -6.95
N LYS A 24 -8.92 -1.22 -6.57
CA LYS A 24 -9.34 -0.10 -5.73
C LYS A 24 -8.74 -0.22 -4.33
N LEU A 25 -8.66 0.91 -3.64
CA LEU A 25 -8.21 0.96 -2.26
C LEU A 25 -9.10 0.08 -1.35
N PRO A 26 -8.53 -0.75 -0.47
CA PRO A 26 -9.33 -1.47 0.52
C PRO A 26 -10.00 -0.50 1.49
N LYS A 27 -11.26 -0.76 1.86
CA LYS A 27 -12.09 0.11 2.74
C LYS A 27 -11.43 0.46 4.08
N GLN A 28 -10.52 -0.39 4.57
CA GLN A 28 -9.84 -0.23 5.86
C GLN A 28 -8.59 0.67 5.79
N VAL A 29 -8.12 0.97 4.58
CA VAL A 29 -6.96 1.82 4.34
C VAL A 29 -7.47 3.19 3.95
N GLY A 30 -7.03 4.23 4.65
CA GLY A 30 -7.39 5.61 4.32
C GLY A 30 -6.61 6.09 3.11
N LEU A 31 -7.16 7.06 2.38
CA LEU A 31 -6.50 7.72 1.24
C LEU A 31 -5.10 8.23 1.60
N LYS A 32 -4.90 8.74 2.82
CA LYS A 32 -3.58 9.17 3.31
C LYS A 32 -2.52 8.07 3.27
N THR A 33 -2.88 6.83 3.60
CA THR A 33 -1.94 5.69 3.55
C THR A 33 -1.58 5.33 2.11
N ALA A 34 -2.54 5.46 1.18
CA ALA A 34 -2.30 5.27 -0.24
C ALA A 34 -1.32 6.32 -0.79
N LEU A 35 -1.54 7.58 -0.47
CA LEU A 35 -0.67 8.69 -0.88
C LEU A 35 0.75 8.53 -0.35
N VAL A 36 0.90 8.13 0.92
CA VAL A 36 2.23 7.83 1.48
C VAL A 36 2.88 6.65 0.75
N ALA A 37 2.14 5.59 0.45
CA ALA A 37 2.68 4.44 -0.28
C ALA A 37 3.10 4.81 -1.72
N GLU A 38 2.35 5.71 -2.36
CA GLU A 38 2.65 6.26 -3.69
C GLU A 38 3.90 7.15 -3.65
N GLU A 39 4.00 8.06 -2.68
CA GLU A 39 5.17 8.93 -2.45
C GLU A 39 6.45 8.13 -2.19
N LEU A 40 6.33 7.01 -1.46
CA LEU A 40 7.43 6.09 -1.20
C LEU A 40 7.76 5.15 -2.39
N GLY A 41 7.03 5.25 -3.51
CA GLY A 41 7.24 4.39 -4.68
C GLY A 41 6.85 2.92 -4.47
N LEU A 42 6.06 2.62 -3.43
CA LEU A 42 5.64 1.25 -3.09
C LEU A 42 4.43 0.80 -3.94
N ILE A 43 3.63 1.75 -4.42
CA ILE A 43 2.47 1.49 -5.27
C ILE A 43 2.42 2.50 -6.43
N GLU A 44 1.81 2.09 -7.52
CA GLU A 44 1.40 2.98 -8.61
C GLU A 44 -0.10 3.23 -8.53
N ALA A 45 -0.53 4.45 -8.83
CA ALA A 45 -1.94 4.79 -8.99
C ALA A 45 -2.25 5.13 -10.45
N LYS A 46 -3.45 4.75 -10.89
CA LYS A 46 -3.98 5.02 -12.23
C LYS A 46 -5.41 5.54 -12.13
N GLY A 47 -5.67 6.63 -12.86
CA GLY A 47 -6.97 7.29 -12.95
C GLY A 47 -6.95 8.71 -12.38
N ASP A 48 -7.65 9.62 -13.05
CA ASP A 48 -7.77 11.02 -12.65
C ASP A 48 -8.55 11.19 -11.35
N ASP A 49 -9.61 10.40 -11.16
CA ASP A 49 -10.52 10.55 -10.03
C ASP A 49 -9.96 9.89 -8.75
N LEU A 50 -9.73 10.68 -7.70
CA LEU A 50 -9.17 10.22 -6.42
C LEU A 50 -10.00 9.13 -5.74
N ARG A 51 -11.30 9.02 -6.01
CA ARG A 51 -12.20 8.00 -5.44
C ARG A 51 -12.31 6.76 -6.32
N ALA A 52 -12.03 6.89 -7.62
CA ALA A 52 -12.02 5.78 -8.58
C ALA A 52 -10.61 5.29 -8.97
N ARG A 53 -9.55 5.89 -8.42
CA ARG A 53 -8.17 5.48 -8.64
C ARG A 53 -7.98 3.99 -8.34
N SER A 54 -7.30 3.35 -9.28
CA SER A 54 -6.83 1.98 -9.13
C SER A 54 -5.37 2.00 -8.77
N TYR A 55 -4.98 1.15 -7.84
CA TYR A 55 -3.63 1.04 -7.33
C TYR A 55 -3.05 -0.32 -7.71
N ARG A 56 -1.74 -0.38 -7.86
CA ARG A 56 -0.98 -1.62 -8.12
C ARG A 56 0.28 -1.63 -7.28
N LEU A 57 0.68 -2.81 -6.80
CA LEU A 57 1.93 -2.99 -6.10
C LEU A 57 3.12 -2.88 -7.07
N THR A 58 4.14 -2.11 -6.71
CA THR A 58 5.41 -2.05 -7.45
C THR A 58 6.39 -3.11 -6.95
N VAL A 59 7.51 -3.28 -7.66
CA VAL A 59 8.63 -4.10 -7.18
C VAL A 59 9.13 -3.61 -5.81
N GLY A 60 9.24 -2.28 -5.63
CA GLY A 60 9.62 -1.68 -4.35
C GLY A 60 8.63 -1.97 -3.22
N GLY A 61 7.33 -1.91 -3.49
CA GLY A 61 6.30 -2.27 -2.52
C GLY A 61 6.33 -3.74 -2.10
N SER A 62 6.64 -4.64 -3.04
CA SER A 62 6.77 -6.07 -2.75
C SER A 62 8.01 -6.37 -1.91
N ALA A 63 9.14 -5.71 -2.20
CA ALA A 63 10.35 -5.83 -1.40
C ALA A 63 10.13 -5.28 0.01
N TYR A 64 9.51 -4.10 0.12
CA TYR A 64 9.16 -3.49 1.40
C TYR A 64 8.25 -4.40 2.21
N LEU A 65 7.18 -4.96 1.62
CA LEU A 65 6.29 -5.90 2.30
C LEU A 65 7.02 -7.11 2.88
N THR A 66 8.05 -7.61 2.18
CA THR A 66 8.88 -8.72 2.65
C THR A 66 9.76 -8.27 3.83
N ASP A 67 10.36 -7.09 3.75
CA ASP A 67 11.19 -6.51 4.82
C ASP A 67 10.42 -6.29 6.13
N ILE A 68 9.23 -5.70 6.07
CA ILE A 68 8.36 -5.53 7.28
C ILE A 68 7.81 -6.85 7.83
N VAL A 69 7.79 -7.92 7.05
CA VAL A 69 7.44 -9.25 7.57
C VAL A 69 8.61 -9.83 8.35
N ILE A 70 9.84 -9.68 7.85
CA ILE A 70 11.06 -10.21 8.48
C ILE A 70 11.44 -9.41 9.74
N ALA A 71 11.24 -8.09 9.74
CA ALA A 71 11.57 -7.23 10.89
C ALA A 71 10.58 -7.33 12.07
N GLY A 72 9.50 -8.11 11.94
CA GLY A 72 8.44 -8.26 12.93
C GLY A 72 8.37 -9.62 13.61
N GLU A 73 9.33 -10.53 13.35
CA GLU A 73 9.52 -11.81 14.05
C GLU A 73 10.51 -11.70 15.22
#